data_AF-A0A4Y2EF29-F1
#
_entry.id   AF-A0A4Y2EF29-F1
#
_cell.length_a   1.000
_cell.length_b   1.000
_cell.length_c   1.000
_cell.angle_alpha   90.00
_cell.angle_beta   90.00
_cell.angle_gamma   90.00
#
_symmetry.space_group_name_H-M   'P 1'
#
loop_
_entity.id
_entity.type
_entity.pdbx_description
1 polymer ?
#
loop_
_entity_poly.entity_id
_entity_poly.type
_entity_poly.pdbx_seq_one_letter_code
_entity_poly.pdbx_strand_id
1 'polypeptide(L)'
;MTDILNAYHNSSRPLKPNEELYLPPHISDLKTERNRSKKVWQRSRDSVSKNIYNIAQARFRAAVTDFNQISYTNEIEQLNVYHGSLWRRTKCLKTK
;
A
#
# COMPACT_ATOMS: atom_id res chain seq x y z
N MET A 1 11.99 14.44 -22.97
CA MET A 1 10.59 13.95 -23.15
C MET A 1 10.46 12.42 -23.05
N THR A 2 11.52 11.64 -23.25
CA THR A 2 11.52 10.16 -23.14
C THR A 2 11.30 9.66 -21.71
N ASP A 3 11.80 10.38 -20.70
CA ASP A 3 11.73 9.97 -19.29
C ASP A 3 10.30 9.87 -18.73
N ILE A 4 9.45 10.84 -19.08
CA ILE A 4 8.05 10.90 -18.60
C ILE A 4 7.24 9.75 -19.22
N LEU A 5 7.45 9.48 -20.51
CA LEU A 5 6.79 8.39 -21.23
C LEU A 5 7.22 7.02 -20.70
N ASN A 6 8.52 6.84 -20.41
CA ASN A 6 9.05 5.62 -19.80
C ASN A 6 8.54 5.41 -18.37
N ALA A 7 8.49 6.47 -17.55
CA ALA A 7 7.93 6.40 -16.19
C ALA A 7 6.44 6.02 -16.21
N TYR A 8 5.67 6.59 -17.14
CA TYR A 8 4.26 6.21 -17.33
C TYR A 8 4.10 4.75 -17.74
N HIS A 9 4.92 4.27 -18.67
CA HIS A 9 4.87 2.88 -19.14
C HIS A 9 5.27 1.89 -18.05
N ASN A 10 6.28 2.22 -17.25
CA ASN A 10 6.73 1.38 -16.13
C ASN A 10 5.74 1.35 -14.97
N SER A 11 5.09 2.46 -14.65
CA SER A 11 4.06 2.52 -13.60
C SER A 11 2.71 1.90 -14.01
N SER A 12 2.44 1.80 -15.32
CA SER A 12 1.23 1.19 -15.86
C SER A 12 1.36 -0.32 -16.11
N ARG A 13 2.56 -0.89 -16.00
CA ARG A 13 2.74 -2.35 -16.09
C ARG A 13 2.07 -3.01 -14.88
N PRO A 14 1.28 -4.07 -15.09
CA PRO A 14 0.81 -4.91 -13.99
C PRO A 14 2.03 -5.40 -13.21
N LEU A 15 2.03 -5.21 -11.89
CA LEU A 15 3.04 -5.82 -11.03
C LEU A 15 2.98 -7.32 -11.25
N LYS A 16 4.14 -7.97 -11.35
CA LYS A 16 4.15 -9.44 -11.42
C LYS A 16 3.50 -10.00 -10.14
N PRO A 17 2.88 -11.19 -10.18
CA PRO A 17 2.25 -11.78 -9.00
C PRO A 17 3.19 -11.93 -7.78
N ASN A 18 4.50 -12.04 -8.01
CA ASN A 18 5.54 -12.08 -6.98
C ASN A 18 6.08 -10.71 -6.54
N GLU A 19 5.75 -9.65 -7.28
CA GLU A 19 6.08 -8.24 -6.98
C GLU A 19 4.87 -7.48 -6.41
N GLU A 20 3.66 -8.04 -6.54
CA GLU A 20 2.47 -7.53 -5.87
C GLU A 20 2.63 -7.81 -4.37
N LEU A 21 2.89 -6.75 -3.60
CA LEU A 21 2.82 -6.78 -2.14
C LEU A 21 1.51 -7.46 -1.77
N TYR A 22 1.58 -8.65 -1.15
CA TYR A 22 0.41 -9.41 -0.77
C TYR A 22 -0.48 -8.53 0.10
N LEU A 23 -1.61 -8.11 -0.47
CA LEU A 23 -2.65 -7.40 0.27
C LEU A 23 -3.69 -8.44 0.69
N PRO A 24 -4.10 -8.45 1.96
CA PRO A 24 -5.24 -9.24 2.39
C PRO A 24 -6.47 -8.99 1.51
N PRO A 25 -7.32 -10.01 1.25
CA PRO A 25 -8.47 -9.88 0.35
C PRO A 25 -9.36 -8.66 0.64
N HIS A 26 -9.65 -8.41 1.93
CA HIS A 26 -10.48 -7.27 2.35
C HIS A 26 -9.87 -5.90 2.00
N ILE A 27 -8.53 -5.76 2.01
CA ILE A 27 -7.84 -4.52 1.60
C ILE A 27 -7.82 -4.39 0.07
N SER A 28 -7.72 -5.52 -0.64
CA SER A 28 -7.82 -5.56 -2.11
C SER A 28 -9.21 -5.10 -2.59
N ASP A 29 -10.27 -5.49 -1.89
CA ASP A 29 -11.63 -5.03 -2.19
C ASP A 29 -11.76 -3.51 -2.01
N LEU A 30 -11.23 -2.96 -0.91
CA LEU A 30 -11.18 -1.52 -0.67
C LEU A 30 -10.35 -0.77 -1.74
N LYS A 31 -9.23 -1.35 -2.18
CA LYS A 31 -8.40 -0.80 -3.29
C LYS A 31 -9.23 -0.73 -4.57
N THR A 32 -9.98 -1.80 -4.88
CA THR A 32 -10.83 -1.91 -6.07
C THR A 32 -11.95 -0.87 -6.03
N GLU A 33 -12.64 -0.73 -4.90
CA GLU A 33 -13.70 0.26 -4.73
C GLU A 33 -13.18 1.70 -4.86
N ARG A 34 -12.05 1.99 -4.22
CA ARG A 34 -11.35 3.28 -4.36
C ARG A 34 -11.01 3.58 -5.82
N ASN A 35 -10.53 2.58 -6.57
CA ASN A 35 -10.17 2.75 -7.98
C ASN A 35 -11.39 2.98 -8.87
N ARG A 36 -12.52 2.31 -8.60
CA ARG A 36 -13.79 2.54 -9.29
C ARG A 36 -14.29 3.96 -9.07
N SER A 37 -14.37 4.39 -7.82
CA SER A 37 -14.77 5.75 -7.44
C SER A 37 -13.84 6.82 -8.03
N LYS A 38 -12.53 6.57 -8.07
CA LYS A 38 -11.55 7.47 -8.74
C LYS A 38 -11.86 7.63 -10.23
N LYS A 39 -12.13 6.52 -10.94
CA LYS A 39 -12.45 6.56 -12.38
C LYS A 39 -13.72 7.37 -12.64
N VAL A 40 -14.75 7.24 -11.80
CA VAL A 40 -15.99 8.02 -11.90
C VAL A 40 -15.68 9.51 -11.75
N TRP A 41 -15.03 9.90 -10.64
CA TRP A 41 -14.67 11.31 -10.39
C TRP A 41 -13.79 11.91 -11.50
N GLN A 42 -12.83 11.16 -12.03
CA GLN A 42 -11.98 11.65 -13.12
C GLN A 42 -12.76 11.95 -14.41
N ARG A 43 -13.84 11.21 -14.66
CA ARG A 43 -14.70 11.41 -15.84
C ARG A 43 -15.68 12.54 -15.62
N SER A 44 -16.38 12.55 -14.48
CA SER A 44 -17.47 13.50 -14.22
C SER A 44 -16.97 14.86 -13.70
N ARG A 45 -15.84 14.88 -13.01
CA ARG A 45 -15.22 16.07 -12.36
C ARG A 45 -16.14 16.82 -11.38
N ASP A 46 -17.23 16.22 -10.94
CA ASP A 46 -18.17 16.82 -9.99
C ASP A 46 -17.74 16.62 -8.53
N SER A 47 -18.27 17.46 -7.64
CA SER A 47 -17.93 17.48 -6.21
C SER A 47 -18.46 16.26 -5.46
N VAL A 48 -19.60 15.69 -5.86
CA VAL A 48 -20.22 14.52 -5.22
C VAL A 48 -19.34 13.29 -5.46
N SER A 49 -18.95 13.04 -6.70
CA SER A 49 -18.03 11.95 -7.07
C SER A 49 -16.67 12.12 -6.40
N LYS A 50 -16.17 13.37 -6.26
CA LYS A 50 -14.95 13.65 -5.50
C LYS A 50 -15.09 13.23 -4.03
N ASN A 51 -16.22 13.53 -3.41
CA ASN A 51 -16.48 13.16 -2.02
C ASN A 51 -16.53 11.63 -1.85
N ILE A 52 -17.21 10.93 -2.75
CA ILE A 52 -17.26 9.45 -2.77
C ILE A 52 -15.85 8.87 -2.88
N TYR A 53 -15.03 9.38 -3.81
CA TYR A 53 -13.63 8.99 -3.94
C TYR A 53 -12.83 9.24 -2.65
N ASN A 54 -12.99 10.40 -2.02
CA ASN A 54 -12.29 10.73 -0.78
C ASN A 54 -12.65 9.78 0.37
N ILE A 55 -13.93 9.44 0.51
CA ILE A 55 -14.41 8.47 1.52
C ILE A 55 -13.78 7.10 1.27
N ALA A 56 -13.81 6.60 0.02
CA ALA A 56 -13.20 5.32 -0.33
C ALA A 56 -11.66 5.35 -0.12
N GLN A 57 -11.02 6.46 -0.44
CA GLN A 57 -9.58 6.66 -0.22
C GLN A 57 -9.21 6.69 1.26
N ALA A 58 -10.03 7.31 2.12
CA ALA A 58 -9.82 7.33 3.56
C ALA A 58 -9.94 5.91 4.15
N ARG A 59 -10.99 5.17 3.78
CA ARG A 59 -11.18 3.77 4.20
C ARG A 59 -10.01 2.88 3.80
N PHE A 60 -9.55 2.98 2.55
CA PHE A 60 -8.39 2.23 2.07
C PHE A 60 -7.12 2.58 2.85
N ARG A 61 -6.86 3.87 3.12
CA ARG A 61 -5.67 4.29 3.89
C ARG A 61 -5.71 3.76 5.32
N ALA A 62 -6.86 3.85 5.98
CA ALA A 62 -7.02 3.33 7.34
C ALA A 62 -6.70 1.82 7.39
N ALA A 63 -7.32 1.03 6.52
CA ALA A 63 -7.09 -0.42 6.49
C ALA A 63 -5.62 -0.80 6.20
N VAL A 64 -4.94 -0.08 5.29
CA VAL A 64 -3.51 -0.30 5.00
C VAL A 64 -2.64 0.07 6.21
N THR A 65 -2.92 1.19 6.86
CA THR A 65 -2.19 1.60 8.06
C THR A 65 -2.35 0.58 9.18
N ASP A 66 -3.59 0.13 9.43
CA ASP A 66 -3.88 -0.86 10.47
C ASP A 66 -3.18 -2.19 10.19
N PHE A 67 -3.24 -2.66 8.94
CA PHE A 67 -2.54 -3.88 8.54
C PHE A 67 -1.03 -3.77 8.74
N ASN A 68 -0.40 -2.69 8.27
CA ASN A 68 1.03 -2.48 8.45
C ASN A 68 1.40 -2.41 9.93
N GLN A 69 0.58 -1.72 10.74
CA GLN A 69 0.81 -1.63 12.18
C GLN A 69 0.76 -3.02 12.84
N ILE A 70 -0.26 -3.84 12.52
CA ILE A 70 -0.39 -5.21 13.02
C ILE A 70 0.80 -6.05 12.58
N SER A 71 1.20 -5.98 11.31
CA SER A 71 2.38 -6.69 10.81
C SER A 71 3.65 -6.30 11.56
N TYR A 72 3.91 -5.01 11.77
CA TYR A 72 5.06 -4.56 12.53
C TYR A 72 5.01 -4.97 14.00
N THR A 73 3.85 -4.88 14.65
CA THR A 73 3.69 -5.33 16.03
C THR A 73 4.00 -6.83 16.16
N ASN A 74 3.43 -7.66 15.27
CA ASN A 74 3.70 -9.10 15.25
C ASN A 74 5.18 -9.41 15.01
N GLU A 75 5.84 -8.69 14.10
CA GLU A 75 7.28 -8.84 13.87
C GLU A 75 8.09 -8.51 15.13
N ILE A 76 7.73 -7.44 15.85
CA ILE A 76 8.41 -7.02 17.08
C ILE A 76 8.22 -8.05 18.20
N GLU A 77 6.99 -8.54 18.39
CA GLU A 77 6.67 -9.56 19.41
C GLU A 77 7.45 -10.87 19.19
N GLN A 78 7.77 -11.20 17.93
CA GLN A 78 8.57 -12.37 17.57
C GLN A 78 10.10 -12.14 17.68
N LEU A 79 10.54 -10.92 17.98
CA LEU A 79 11.97 -10.65 18.21
C LEU A 79 12.42 -11.28 19.53
N ASN A 80 13.51 -12.03 19.45
CA ASN A 80 14.01 -12.80 20.58
C ASN A 80 15.55 -12.78 20.59
N VAL A 81 16.13 -12.73 21.78
CA VAL A 81 17.59 -12.71 22.01
C VAL A 81 18.21 -14.09 21.73
N TYR A 82 17.55 -15.18 22.11
CA TYR A 82 18.06 -16.55 22.00
C TYR A 82 18.19 -17.01 20.54
N HIS A 83 17.23 -16.67 19.68
CA HIS A 83 17.27 -17.01 18.25
C HIS A 83 17.96 -15.94 17.37
N GLY A 84 18.52 -14.90 18.00
CA GLY A 84 19.29 -13.84 17.33
C GLY A 84 18.49 -13.00 16.32
N SER A 85 17.15 -13.05 16.33
CA SER A 85 16.31 -12.24 15.44
C SER A 85 16.41 -10.74 15.78
N LEU A 86 16.54 -10.41 17.06
CA LEU A 86 16.74 -9.04 17.54
C LEU A 86 18.06 -8.43 17.01
N TRP A 87 19.15 -9.19 17.05
CA TRP A 87 20.45 -8.76 16.54
C TRP A 87 20.45 -8.58 15.02
N ARG A 88 19.77 -9.47 14.28
CA ARG A 88 19.61 -9.34 12.82
C ARG A 88 18.85 -8.08 12.44
N ARG A 89 17.74 -7.77 13.15
CA ARG A 89 16.93 -6.58 12.90
C ARG A 89 17.69 -5.27 13.16
N THR A 90 18.43 -5.23 14.27
CA THR A 90 19.18 -4.03 14.69
C THR A 90 20.48 -3.81 13.89
N LYS A 91 21.03 -4.83 13.24
CA LYS A 91 22.24 -4.73 12.41
C LYS A 91 22.11 -3.67 11.30
N CYS A 92 20.92 -3.54 10.71
CA CYS A 92 20.63 -2.57 9.65
C CYS A 92 20.56 -1.12 10.15
N LEU A 93 20.46 -0.90 11.46
CA LEU A 93 20.40 0.43 12.08
C LEU A 93 21.79 1.02 12.37
N LYS A 94 22.87 0.30 12.06
CA LYS A 94 24.25 0.71 12.36
C LYS A 94 24.89 1.64 11.33
N THR A 95 24.18 2.04 10.27
CA THR A 95 24.67 3.04 9.32
C THR A 95 24.53 4.45 9.91
N LYS A 96 25.68 5.08 10.20
CA LYS A 96 25.83 6.52 10.44
C LYS A 96 25.92 7.26 9.11
#